data_AF-A0A6V7M1U0-F1
#
_entry.id   AF-A0A6V7M1U0-F1
#
_cell.length_a   1.000
_cell.length_b   1.000
_cell.length_c   1.000
_cell.angle_alpha   90.00
_cell.angle_beta   90.00
_cell.angle_gamma   90.00
#
_symmetry.space_group_name_H-M   'P 1'
#
loop_
_entity.id
_entity.type
_entity.pdbx_description
1 polymer ?
#
loop_
_entity_poly.entity_id
_entity_poly.type
_entity_poly.pdbx_seq_one_letter_code
_entity_poly.pdbx_strand_id
1 'polypeptide(L)'
;DGRVHKVVQWIGNNGESQSILLDVFDVTPGEPIQAMEISKEHKALYVASDHRIKQIDLVMCSRRYDNCLRCVHDPYCGWDKDTNTCKPYEPG
;
A
#
# COMPACT_ATOMS: atom_id res chain seq x y z
N ASP A 1 -9.52 -15.86 3.68
CA ASP A 1 -8.08 -16.07 3.92
C ASP A 1 -7.40 -14.84 4.54
N GLY A 2 -8.07 -13.68 4.63
CA GLY A 2 -7.58 -12.56 5.45
C GLY A 2 -6.60 -11.63 4.75
N ARG A 3 -6.58 -11.66 3.41
CA ARG A 3 -5.63 -10.90 2.59
C ARG A 3 -6.23 -9.61 2.04
N VAL A 4 -5.46 -8.52 2.09
CA VAL A 4 -5.77 -7.23 1.45
C VAL A 4 -4.89 -7.05 0.23
N HIS A 5 -5.51 -6.82 -0.93
CA HIS A 5 -4.83 -6.62 -2.20
C HIS A 5 -4.74 -5.12 -2.50
N LYS A 6 -3.54 -4.57 -2.56
CA LYS A 6 -3.30 -3.16 -2.88
C LYS A 6 -3.20 -3.00 -4.40
N VAL A 7 -4.20 -2.39 -5.00
CA VAL A 7 -4.27 -2.13 -6.44
C VAL A 7 -4.24 -0.63 -6.68
N VAL A 8 -3.46 -0.19 -7.67
CA VAL A 8 -3.52 1.19 -8.16
C VAL A 8 -4.17 1.20 -9.54
N GLN A 9 -4.99 2.22 -9.78
CA GLN A 9 -5.68 2.45 -11.05
C GLN A 9 -5.34 3.87 -11.54
N TRP A 10 -5.08 4.00 -12.83
CA TRP A 10 -4.84 5.28 -13.48
C TRP A 10 -5.44 5.30 -14.89
N ILE A 11 -5.54 6.50 -15.47
CA ILE A 11 -5.97 6.69 -16.86
C ILE A 11 -4.71 6.78 -17.71
N GLY A 12 -4.58 5.89 -18.69
CA GLY A 12 -3.46 5.88 -19.64
C GLY A 12 -3.56 7.01 -20.66
N ASN A 13 -2.48 7.20 -21.41
CA ASN A 13 -2.40 8.27 -22.43
C ASN A 13 -3.43 8.14 -23.55
N ASN A 14 -3.93 6.92 -23.80
CA ASN A 14 -5.00 6.62 -24.75
C ASN A 14 -6.41 6.83 -24.17
N GLY A 15 -6.53 7.30 -22.93
CA GLY A 15 -7.81 7.46 -22.23
C GLY A 15 -8.37 6.18 -21.61
N GLU A 16 -7.67 5.04 -21.74
CA GLU A 16 -8.12 3.77 -21.16
C GLU A 16 -7.75 3.66 -19.68
N SER A 17 -8.60 2.98 -18.91
CA SER A 17 -8.28 2.67 -17.53
C SER A 17 -7.28 1.52 -17.44
N GLN A 18 -6.19 1.75 -16.73
CA GLN A 18 -5.13 0.78 -16.45
C GLN A 18 -5.10 0.49 -14.94
N SER A 19 -4.71 -0.74 -14.58
CA SER A 19 -4.53 -1.11 -13.18
C SER A 19 -3.41 -2.12 -12.99
N ILE A 20 -2.78 -2.10 -11.82
CA ILE A 20 -1.76 -3.08 -11.44
C ILE A 20 -1.88 -3.43 -9.95
N LEU A 21 -1.67 -4.70 -9.63
CA LEU A 21 -1.51 -5.18 -8.26
C LEU A 21 -0.11 -4.80 -7.74
N LEU A 22 -0.06 -3.97 -6.70
CA LEU A 22 1.18 -3.50 -6.08
C LEU A 22 1.66 -4.44 -4.98
N ASP A 23 0.73 -4.92 -4.15
CA ASP A 23 1.07 -5.72 -2.97
C ASP A 23 -0.10 -6.56 -2.47
N VAL A 24 0.21 -7.57 -1.67
CA VAL A 24 -0.76 -8.40 -0.95
C VAL A 24 -0.35 -8.49 0.51
N PHE A 25 -1.20 -7.96 1.39
CA PHE A 25 -1.00 -8.02 2.84
C PHE A 25 -1.75 -9.21 3.41
N ASP A 26 -1.08 -10.06 4.18
CA ASP A 26 -1.73 -11.07 5.00
C ASP A 26 -2.05 -10.46 6.37
N VAL A 27 -3.32 -10.09 6.59
CA VAL A 27 -3.74 -9.20 7.67
C VAL A 27 -4.42 -9.97 8.80
N THR A 28 -5.33 -10.88 8.45
CA THR A 28 -6.08 -11.72 9.39
C THR A 28 -5.93 -13.20 8.99
N PRO A 29 -4.74 -13.81 9.16
CA PRO A 29 -4.46 -15.14 8.63
C PRO A 29 -5.46 -16.17 9.15
N GLY A 30 -6.11 -16.89 8.24
CA GLY A 30 -7.13 -17.90 8.59
C GLY A 30 -8.51 -17.34 8.96
N GLU A 31 -8.69 -16.02 8.95
CA GLU A 31 -9.94 -15.33 9.32
C GLU A 31 -10.45 -14.47 8.14
N PRO A 32 -11.75 -14.51 7.80
CA PRO A 32 -12.33 -13.59 6.83
C PRO A 32 -12.22 -12.13 7.28
N ILE A 33 -12.02 -11.22 6.32
CA ILE A 33 -12.14 -9.78 6.57
C ILE A 33 -13.63 -9.45 6.64
N GLN A 34 -14.05 -8.84 7.75
CA GLN A 34 -15.44 -8.47 8.02
C GLN A 34 -15.70 -6.99 7.77
N ALA A 35 -14.72 -6.12 8.04
CA ALA A 35 -14.83 -4.69 7.81
C ALA A 35 -13.47 -4.04 7.52
N MET A 36 -13.51 -2.92 6.80
CA MET A 36 -12.34 -2.10 6.50
C MET A 36 -12.73 -0.63 6.57
N GLU A 37 -11.85 0.23 7.09
CA GLU A 37 -12.02 1.68 7.10
C GLU A 37 -10.69 2.39 6.89
N ILE A 38 -10.68 3.48 6.12
CA ILE A 38 -9.48 4.26 5.84
C ILE A 38 -9.54 5.61 6.56
N SER A 39 -8.55 5.86 7.42
CA SER A 39 -8.41 7.17 8.07
C SER A 39 -7.41 8.03 7.29
N LYS A 40 -7.91 9.13 6.72
CA LYS A 40 -7.06 10.16 6.11
C LYS A 40 -6.23 10.90 7.16
N GLU A 41 -6.80 11.15 8.33
CA GLU A 41 -6.14 11.85 9.44
C GLU A 41 -4.92 11.08 9.95
N HIS A 42 -5.07 9.77 10.17
CA HIS A 42 -3.99 8.92 10.68
C HIS A 42 -3.14 8.30 9.57
N LYS A 43 -3.51 8.50 8.30
CA LYS A 43 -2.88 7.85 7.13
C LYS A 43 -2.77 6.33 7.31
N ALA A 44 -3.87 5.71 7.75
CA ALA A 44 -3.92 4.30 8.10
C ALA A 44 -5.18 3.61 7.56
N LEU A 45 -5.03 2.33 7.26
CA LEU A 45 -6.12 1.41 6.96
C LEU A 45 -6.37 0.52 8.18
N TYR A 46 -7.60 0.50 8.67
CA TYR A 46 -8.06 -0.41 9.71
C TYR A 46 -8.80 -1.58 9.06
N VAL A 47 -8.44 -2.80 9.44
CA VAL A 47 -9.01 -4.04 8.91
C VAL A 47 -9.45 -4.90 10.09
N ALA A 48 -10.71 -5.33 10.08
CA ALA A 48 -11.30 -6.11 11.15
C ALA A 48 -11.76 -7.48 10.67
N SER A 49 -11.62 -8.45 11.55
CA SER A 49 -12.26 -9.77 11.50
C SER A 49 -13.07 -9.97 12.78
N ASP A 50 -13.67 -11.14 12.96
CA ASP A 50 -14.42 -11.47 14.19
C ASP A 50 -13.54 -11.53 15.46
N HIS A 51 -12.23 -11.72 15.32
CA HIS A 51 -11.32 -11.95 16.47
C HIS A 51 -10.24 -10.88 16.64
N ARG A 52 -9.97 -10.07 15.61
CA ARG A 52 -8.90 -9.06 15.67
C ARG A 52 -9.16 -7.86 14.79
N ILE A 53 -8.53 -6.75 15.17
CA ILE A 53 -8.40 -5.54 14.36
C ILE A 53 -6.91 -5.30 14.11
N LYS A 54 -6.56 -4.94 12.88
CA LYS A 54 -5.21 -4.55 12.47
C LYS A 54 -5.24 -3.15 11.90
N GLN A 55 -4.24 -2.35 12.28
CA GLN A 55 -3.92 -1.08 11.65
C GLN A 55 -2.73 -1.28 10.71
N ILE A 56 -2.84 -0.75 9.49
CA ILE A 56 -1.79 -0.78 8.47
C ILE A 56 -1.53 0.65 8.04
N ASP A 57 -0.30 1.13 8.16
CA ASP A 57 0.06 2.46 7.66
C ASP A 57 -0.06 2.50 6.14
N LEU A 58 -0.59 3.57 5.57
CA LEU A 58 -0.68 3.73 4.11
C LEU A 58 0.70 3.98 3.49
N VAL A 59 1.60 4.61 4.24
CA VAL A 59 2.96 4.98 3.82
C VAL A 59 3.97 4.07 4.52
N MET A 60 4.31 2.93 3.90
CA MET A 60 5.23 1.94 4.45
C MET A 60 6.58 1.87 3.72
N CYS A 61 6.93 2.91 2.97
CA CYS A 61 8.01 2.91 1.98
C CYS A 61 9.30 2.22 2.44
N SER A 62 9.96 2.75 3.46
CA SER A 62 11.24 2.22 3.98
C SER A 62 11.10 0.85 4.67
N ARG A 63 9.92 0.55 5.24
CA ARG A 63 9.66 -0.71 5.95
C ARG A 63 9.30 -1.86 4.98
N ARG A 64 8.71 -1.54 3.83
CA ARG A 64 8.12 -2.51 2.91
C ARG A 64 8.96 -2.75 1.66
N TYR A 65 9.70 -1.74 1.20
CA TYR A 65 10.45 -1.79 -0.06
C TYR A 65 11.93 -1.44 0.18
N ASP A 66 12.80 -2.40 -0.10
CA ASP A 66 14.26 -2.32 0.04
C ASP A 66 14.97 -2.10 -1.30
N ASN A 67 14.21 -1.98 -2.38
CA ASN A 67 14.74 -1.81 -3.74
C ASN A 67 13.92 -0.80 -4.54
N CYS A 68 14.61 -0.15 -5.47
CA CYS A 68 14.06 0.90 -6.33
C CYS A 68 12.84 0.41 -7.12
N LEU A 69 12.91 -0.77 -7.75
CA LEU A 69 11.85 -1.28 -8.61
C LEU A 69 10.51 -1.33 -7.88
N ARG A 70 10.46 -1.94 -6.69
CA ARG A 70 9.20 -2.01 -5.92
C ARG A 70 8.80 -0.65 -5.34
N CYS A 71 9.78 0.15 -4.92
CA CYS A 71 9.54 1.46 -4.31
C CYS A 71 8.79 2.41 -5.25
N VAL A 72 9.23 2.52 -6.51
CA VAL A 72 8.68 3.51 -7.47
C VAL A 72 7.31 3.13 -8.02
N HIS A 73 6.83 1.91 -7.79
CA HIS A 73 5.49 1.49 -8.19
C HIS A 73 4.41 1.90 -7.17
N ASP A 74 4.77 2.16 -5.91
CA ASP A 74 3.82 2.56 -4.89
C ASP A 74 3.62 4.09 -4.91
N PRO A 75 2.41 4.61 -5.15
CA PRO A 75 2.17 6.06 -5.28
C PRO A 75 2.44 6.86 -4.00
N TYR A 76 2.61 6.20 -2.86
CA TYR A 76 3.01 6.88 -1.61
C TYR A 76 4.52 7.02 -1.46
N CYS A 77 5.32 6.43 -2.35
CA CYS A 77 6.75 6.24 -2.17
C CYS A 77 7.59 6.77 -3.32
N GLY A 78 8.84 7.09 -3.02
CA GLY A 78 9.87 7.50 -3.97
C GLY A 78 11.23 6.93 -3.57
N TRP A 79 12.06 6.61 -4.56
CA TRP A 79 13.41 6.11 -4.32
C TRP A 79 14.39 7.28 -4.22
N ASP A 80 15.07 7.39 -3.09
CA ASP A 80 16.19 8.30 -2.92
C ASP A 80 17.48 7.59 -3.35
N LYS A 81 18.05 8.07 -4.46
CA LYS A 81 19.29 7.52 -5.04
C LYS A 81 20.51 7.78 -4.18
N ASP A 82 20.57 8.92 -3.50
CA ASP A 82 21.76 9.35 -2.76
C ASP A 82 21.91 8.53 -1.47
N THR A 83 20.78 8.24 -0.81
CA THR A 83 20.76 7.38 0.38
C THR A 83 20.51 5.91 0.07
N ASN A 84 20.15 5.58 -1.18
CA ASN A 84 19.79 4.23 -1.62
C ASN A 84 18.67 3.62 -0.76
N THR A 85 17.63 4.42 -0.48
CA THR A 85 16.49 4.01 0.35
C THR A 85 15.15 4.42 -0.25
N CYS A 86 14.10 3.66 0.09
CA CYS A 86 12.74 4.03 -0.24
C CYS A 86 12.17 4.96 0.83
N LYS A 87 11.65 6.12 0.43
CA LYS A 87 11.11 7.16 1.31
C LYS A 87 9.68 7.53 0.91
N PRO A 88 8.90 8.18 1.79
CA PRO A 88 7.66 8.83 1.37
C PRO A 88 7.91 9.74 0.15
N TYR A 89 6.97 9.75 -0.78
CA TYR A 89 7.08 10.59 -1.98
C TYR A 89 7.12 12.08 -1.59
N GLU A 90 8.10 12.79 -2.12
CA GLU A 90 8.24 14.25 -2.00
C GLU A 90 8.36 14.83 -3.43
N PRO A 91 7.52 15.81 -3.83
CA PRO A 91 7.71 16.54 -5.07
C PRO A 91 9.03 17.33 -5.01
N GLY A 92 9.83 17.23 -6.07
CA GLY A 92 11.03 18.05 -6.25
C GLY A 92 10.74 19.49 -6.65
#